data_AF-A0A512UPG0-F1
#
_entry.id   AF-A0A512UPG0-F1
#
_cell.length_a   1.000
_cell.length_b   1.000
_cell.length_c   1.000
_cell.angle_alpha   90.00
_cell.angle_beta   90.00
_cell.angle_gamma   90.00
#
_symmetry.space_group_name_H-M   'P 1'
#
loop_
_entity.id
_entity.type
_entity.pdbx_description
1 polymer ?
#
loop_
_entity_poly.entity_id
_entity_poly.type
_entity_poly.pdbx_seq_one_letter_code
_entity_poly.pdbx_strand_id
1 'polypeptide(L)'
;MVLLLPAILASDQEISVVSKSQLRAAIYDCVMKLEKEDATRSYVDKVSLCIFTKLLRKMAHINEMSSISVKQCSAVSVLKEMVNDIISQTSTVCAGSDLSVFEETFLEGVIKALNAYEYGITDENAMDGQKMSLATVRDIGKDYTEISSMIMRNILEGADGGEKSSDVAYQVFKIVVEHFHSHTLLNREIRRLPIPIIAFSMTHHTHVLQNASFVEFSKRDSDISQETFKSWWVYSSMYQEYMSVISEIISLSQILA
;
A
#
# COMPACT_ATOMS: atom_id res chain seq x y z
N MET A 1 -6.76 -11.59 -15.38
CA MET A 1 -6.19 -11.22 -14.07
C MET A 1 -7.23 -10.67 -13.09
N VAL A 2 -8.10 -9.73 -13.52
CA VAL A 2 -9.08 -9.08 -12.63
C VAL A 2 -9.96 -10.07 -11.86
N LEU A 3 -10.38 -11.18 -12.48
CA LEU A 3 -11.23 -12.20 -11.83
C LEU A 3 -10.54 -12.96 -10.68
N LEU A 4 -9.20 -13.04 -10.67
CA LEU A 4 -8.45 -13.72 -9.61
C LEU A 4 -8.20 -12.79 -8.41
N LEU A 5 -8.20 -11.47 -8.63
CA LEU A 5 -7.80 -10.51 -7.61
C LEU A 5 -8.62 -10.62 -6.32
N PRO A 6 -9.96 -10.78 -6.34
CA PRO A 6 -10.73 -10.99 -5.11
C PRO A 6 -10.26 -12.20 -4.31
N ALA A 7 -9.99 -13.34 -4.98
CA ALA A 7 -9.51 -14.55 -4.32
C ALA A 7 -8.08 -14.41 -3.79
N ILE A 8 -7.26 -13.60 -4.47
CA ILE A 8 -5.88 -13.29 -4.04
C ILE A 8 -5.87 -12.46 -2.76
N LEU A 9 -6.76 -11.47 -2.68
CA LEU A 9 -6.86 -10.55 -1.55
C LEU A 9 -7.61 -11.15 -0.36
N ALA A 10 -8.40 -12.21 -0.53
CA ALA A 10 -9.23 -12.78 0.52
C ALA A 10 -8.41 -13.25 1.74
N SER A 11 -8.98 -13.07 2.93
CA SER A 11 -8.45 -13.60 4.19
C SER A 11 -8.61 -15.11 4.28
N ASP A 12 -7.97 -15.71 5.28
CA ASP A 12 -8.14 -17.14 5.58
C ASP A 12 -9.54 -17.48 6.12
N GLN A 13 -10.32 -16.46 6.53
CA GLN A 13 -11.73 -16.59 6.93
C GLN A 13 -12.67 -16.58 5.72
N GLU A 14 -12.31 -15.83 4.67
CA GLU A 14 -13.08 -15.72 3.43
C GLU A 14 -12.78 -16.91 2.49
N ILE A 15 -11.52 -17.35 2.42
CA ILE A 15 -11.06 -18.50 1.63
C ILE A 15 -10.10 -19.33 2.46
N SER A 16 -10.34 -20.64 2.55
CA SER A 16 -9.49 -21.53 3.33
C SER A 16 -8.01 -21.49 2.94
N VAL A 17 -7.12 -21.65 3.92
CA VAL A 17 -5.66 -21.74 3.74
C VAL A 17 -5.27 -22.79 2.68
N VAL A 18 -5.98 -23.91 2.64
CA VAL A 18 -5.73 -24.99 1.68
C VAL A 18 -6.00 -24.53 0.25
N SER A 19 -7.14 -23.87 0.02
CA SER A 19 -7.50 -23.32 -1.30
C SER A 19 -6.53 -22.22 -1.73
N LYS A 20 -6.10 -21.35 -0.81
CA LYS A 20 -5.07 -20.32 -1.06
C LYS A 20 -3.73 -20.95 -1.45
N SER A 21 -3.30 -21.98 -0.72
CA SER A 21 -2.09 -22.73 -1.04
C SER A 21 -2.15 -23.38 -2.44
N GLN A 22 -3.28 -24.00 -2.79
CA GLN A 22 -3.50 -24.57 -4.12
C GLN A 22 -3.46 -23.50 -5.21
N LEU A 23 -4.09 -22.33 -4.98
CA LEU A 23 -4.05 -21.21 -5.90
C LEU A 23 -2.62 -20.71 -6.13
N ARG A 24 -1.83 -20.53 -5.06
CA ARG A 24 -0.41 -20.14 -5.17
C ARG A 24 0.40 -21.15 -5.98
N ALA A 25 0.23 -22.44 -5.69
CA ALA A 25 0.90 -23.51 -6.43
C ALA A 25 0.54 -23.46 -7.92
N ALA A 26 -0.75 -23.31 -8.26
CA ALA A 26 -1.21 -23.20 -9.64
C ALA A 26 -0.63 -21.96 -10.35
N ILE A 27 -0.51 -20.83 -9.65
CA ILE A 27 0.11 -19.61 -10.19
C ILE A 27 1.60 -19.83 -10.47
N TYR A 28 2.36 -20.39 -9.53
CA TYR A 28 3.79 -20.65 -9.72
C TYR A 28 4.05 -21.66 -10.83
N ASP A 29 3.24 -22.73 -10.92
CA ASP A 29 3.31 -23.70 -12.01
C ASP A 29 3.02 -23.06 -13.38
N CYS A 30 2.03 -22.17 -13.45
CA CYS A 30 1.72 -21.41 -14.65
C CYS A 30 2.90 -20.53 -15.08
N VAL A 31 3.45 -19.75 -14.15
CA VAL A 31 4.62 -18.90 -14.38
C VAL A 31 5.82 -19.71 -14.88
N MET A 32 6.12 -20.83 -14.23
CA MET A 32 7.22 -21.71 -14.62
C MET A 32 7.04 -22.30 -16.03
N LYS A 33 5.81 -22.68 -16.41
CA LYS A 33 5.53 -23.18 -17.76
C LYS A 33 5.69 -22.10 -18.81
N LEU A 34 5.15 -20.91 -18.56
CA LEU A 34 5.24 -19.76 -19.47
C LEU A 34 6.69 -19.35 -19.74
N GLU A 35 7.53 -19.30 -18.71
CA GLU A 35 8.94 -18.94 -18.85
C GLU A 35 9.77 -20.02 -19.55
N LYS A 36 9.40 -21.29 -19.42
CA LYS A 36 10.04 -22.39 -20.14
C LYS A 36 9.64 -22.40 -21.62
N GLU A 37 8.38 -22.13 -21.93
CA GLU A 37 7.88 -22.09 -23.31
C GLU A 37 8.43 -20.90 -24.10
N ASP A 38 8.67 -19.75 -23.45
CA ASP A 38 9.23 -18.54 -24.08
C ASP A 38 10.60 -18.78 -24.73
N ALA A 39 11.44 -19.64 -24.14
CA ALA A 39 12.74 -20.01 -24.71
C ALA A 39 12.65 -20.57 -26.14
N THR A 40 11.45 -20.95 -26.59
CA THR A 40 11.22 -21.64 -27.87
C THR A 40 10.43 -20.85 -28.91
N ARG A 41 9.85 -19.69 -28.58
CA ARG A 41 8.89 -18.98 -29.47
C ARG A 41 9.36 -17.57 -29.80
N SER A 42 9.61 -17.28 -31.08
CA SER A 42 10.08 -15.96 -31.55
C SER A 42 8.99 -14.89 -31.69
N TYR A 43 7.71 -15.28 -31.62
CA TYR A 43 6.55 -14.39 -31.86
C TYR A 43 5.90 -13.85 -30.58
N VAL A 44 6.40 -14.22 -29.40
CA VAL A 44 5.89 -13.71 -28.12
C VAL A 44 6.65 -12.44 -27.75
N ASP A 45 5.92 -11.38 -27.39
CA ASP A 45 6.55 -10.20 -26.81
C ASP A 45 7.11 -10.51 -25.42
N LYS A 46 8.43 -10.61 -25.34
CA LYS A 46 9.16 -10.97 -24.12
C LYS A 46 8.94 -9.98 -22.99
N VAL A 47 8.74 -8.70 -23.33
CA VAL A 47 8.51 -7.65 -22.33
C VAL A 47 7.16 -7.85 -21.66
N SER A 48 6.09 -7.98 -22.44
CA SER A 48 4.74 -8.25 -21.93
C SER A 48 4.69 -9.56 -21.13
N LEU A 49 5.35 -10.62 -21.60
CA LEU A 49 5.39 -11.88 -20.87
C LEU A 49 6.10 -11.72 -19.51
N CYS A 50 7.25 -11.04 -19.49
CA CYS A 50 7.99 -10.75 -18.25
C CYS A 50 7.16 -9.93 -17.26
N ILE A 51 6.44 -8.91 -17.74
CA ILE A 51 5.52 -8.12 -16.91
C ILE A 51 4.41 -9.03 -16.36
N PHE A 52 3.76 -9.81 -17.21
CA PHE A 52 2.67 -10.69 -16.82
C PHE A 52 3.11 -11.73 -15.76
N THR A 53 4.24 -12.41 -15.96
CA THR A 53 4.72 -13.41 -14.99
C THR A 53 5.17 -12.76 -13.68
N LYS A 54 5.75 -11.54 -13.72
CA LYS A 54 6.04 -10.76 -12.51
C LYS A 54 4.77 -10.42 -11.73
N LEU A 55 3.72 -9.95 -12.40
CA LEU A 55 2.43 -9.65 -11.74
C LEU A 55 1.82 -10.89 -11.09
N LEU A 56 1.87 -12.04 -11.75
CA LEU A 56 1.38 -13.30 -11.20
C LEU A 56 2.12 -13.68 -9.91
N ARG A 57 3.45 -13.51 -9.87
CA ARG A 57 4.24 -13.72 -8.64
C ARG A 57 3.84 -12.75 -7.53
N LYS A 58 3.62 -11.47 -7.86
CA LYS A 58 3.15 -10.47 -6.90
C LYS A 58 1.79 -10.85 -6.31
N MET A 59 0.86 -11.30 -7.15
CA MET A 59 -0.44 -11.82 -6.70
C MET A 59 -0.27 -13.03 -5.75
N ALA A 60 0.57 -14.00 -6.11
CA ALA A 60 0.84 -15.15 -5.25
C ALA A 60 1.45 -14.72 -3.89
N HIS A 61 2.33 -13.73 -3.89
CA HIS A 61 2.94 -13.17 -2.68
C HIS A 61 1.92 -12.44 -1.79
N ILE A 62 1.01 -11.64 -2.36
CA ILE A 62 -0.11 -11.04 -1.60
C ILE A 62 -0.99 -12.12 -0.96
N ASN A 63 -1.27 -13.19 -1.71
CA ASN A 63 -2.04 -14.32 -1.21
C ASN A 63 -1.33 -15.10 -0.09
N GLU A 64 0.01 -15.08 -0.06
CA GLU A 64 0.81 -15.62 1.03
C GLU A 64 0.76 -14.73 2.27
N MET A 65 0.96 -13.43 2.09
CA MET A 65 0.98 -12.46 3.19
C MET A 65 -0.37 -12.32 3.88
N SER A 66 -1.48 -12.47 3.16
CA SER A 66 -2.84 -12.47 3.74
C SER A 66 -3.15 -13.69 4.63
N SER A 67 -2.25 -14.67 4.71
CA SER A 67 -2.33 -15.81 5.64
C SER A 67 -1.37 -15.67 6.84
N ILE A 68 -0.68 -14.53 6.99
CA ILE A 68 0.23 -14.30 8.10
C ILE A 68 -0.55 -13.82 9.32
N SER A 69 -0.35 -14.50 10.46
CA SER A 69 -0.94 -14.15 11.75
C SER A 69 0.08 -13.73 12.80
N VAL A 70 -0.39 -12.97 13.78
CA VAL A 70 0.28 -12.66 15.04
C VAL A 70 0.21 -13.88 15.96
N LYS A 71 1.34 -14.28 16.57
CA LYS A 71 1.43 -15.55 17.32
C LYS A 71 1.59 -15.38 18.82
N GLN A 72 2.21 -14.29 19.27
CA GLN A 72 2.75 -14.20 20.64
C GLN A 72 2.01 -13.23 21.56
N CYS A 73 1.33 -12.22 21.01
CA CYS A 73 0.65 -11.19 21.79
C CYS A 73 -0.77 -10.92 21.28
N SER A 74 -1.54 -10.13 22.04
CA SER A 74 -2.90 -9.77 21.67
C SER A 74 -2.92 -8.94 20.37
N ALA A 75 -3.68 -9.38 19.38
CA ALA A 75 -3.92 -8.65 18.13
C ALA A 75 -4.40 -7.21 18.38
N VAL A 76 -5.18 -6.99 19.46
CA VAL A 76 -5.65 -5.67 19.88
C VAL A 76 -4.48 -4.78 20.33
N SER A 77 -3.52 -5.32 21.07
CA SER A 77 -2.34 -4.56 21.51
C SER A 77 -1.47 -4.16 20.33
N VAL A 78 -1.24 -5.07 19.38
CA VAL A 78 -0.50 -4.78 18.15
C VAL A 78 -1.20 -3.68 17.35
N LEU A 79 -2.52 -3.78 17.16
CA LEU A 79 -3.30 -2.75 16.47
C LEU A 79 -3.22 -1.39 17.16
N LYS A 80 -3.30 -1.35 18.49
CA LYS A 80 -3.15 -0.10 19.26
C LYS A 80 -1.78 0.53 19.05
N GLU A 81 -0.71 -0.26 19.06
CA GLU A 81 0.63 0.26 18.80
C GLU A 81 0.80 0.74 17.36
N MET A 82 0.25 0.03 16.37
CA MET A 82 0.23 0.52 14.98
C MET A 82 -0.53 1.85 14.86
N VAL A 83 -1.66 2.00 15.56
CA VAL A 83 -2.38 3.28 15.57
C VAL A 83 -1.57 4.36 16.27
N ASN A 84 -0.93 4.06 17.41
CA ASN A 84 -0.04 5.00 18.10
C ASN A 84 1.13 5.45 17.22
N ASP A 85 1.70 4.54 16.42
CA ASP A 85 2.73 4.86 15.43
C ASP A 85 2.21 5.93 14.46
N ILE A 86 1.01 5.76 13.89
CA ILE A 86 0.43 6.76 12.97
C ILE A 86 0.11 8.08 13.70
N ILE A 87 -0.46 8.03 14.91
CA ILE A 87 -0.79 9.23 15.71
C ILE A 87 0.48 10.05 15.97
N SER A 88 1.58 9.40 16.32
CA SER A 88 2.86 10.06 16.58
C SER A 88 3.36 10.87 15.39
N GLN A 89 3.06 10.42 14.16
CA GLN A 89 3.47 11.10 12.93
C GLN A 89 2.49 12.19 12.50
N THR A 90 1.20 12.00 12.74
CA THR A 90 0.13 12.92 12.31
C THR A 90 -0.10 14.07 13.30
N SER A 91 0.35 13.95 14.54
CA SER A 91 0.31 15.05 15.50
C SER A 91 1.27 16.19 15.12
N THR A 92 0.84 17.44 15.26
CA THR A 92 1.69 18.62 15.03
C THR A 92 2.69 18.77 16.18
N VAL A 93 3.98 18.62 15.88
CA VAL A 93 5.07 18.51 16.88
C VAL A 93 5.42 19.87 17.53
N CYS A 94 5.01 21.01 16.96
CA CYS A 94 5.38 22.31 17.51
C CYS A 94 4.39 23.44 17.16
N ALA A 95 4.20 24.37 18.09
CA ALA A 95 3.33 25.55 17.97
C ALA A 95 3.74 26.57 16.88
N GLY A 96 4.71 26.23 16.02
CA GLY A 96 5.23 27.08 14.95
C GLY A 96 5.32 26.42 13.58
N SER A 97 4.96 25.13 13.44
CA SER A 97 4.82 24.47 12.14
C SER A 97 3.34 24.24 11.86
N ASP A 98 2.87 24.70 10.70
CA ASP A 98 1.51 24.43 10.22
C ASP A 98 1.36 22.98 9.70
N LEU A 99 2.46 22.21 9.62
CA LEU A 99 2.50 20.86 9.07
C LEU A 99 2.91 19.83 10.13
N SER A 100 2.25 18.68 10.12
CA SER A 100 2.68 17.46 10.82
C SER A 100 3.88 16.82 10.13
N VAL A 101 4.62 15.96 10.87
CA VAL A 101 5.74 15.16 10.30
C VAL A 101 5.23 14.31 9.13
N PHE A 102 4.01 13.79 9.26
CA PHE A 102 3.34 13.03 8.23
C PHE A 102 3.13 13.82 6.94
N GLU A 103 2.60 15.04 7.04
CA GLU A 103 2.39 15.92 5.89
C GLU A 103 3.71 16.32 5.26
N GLU A 104 4.69 16.76 6.06
CA GLU A 104 6.01 17.15 5.57
C GLU A 104 6.65 16.02 4.76
N THR A 105 6.63 14.81 5.31
CA THR A 105 7.23 13.65 4.65
C THR A 105 6.45 13.23 3.39
N PHE A 106 5.12 13.32 3.42
CA PHE A 106 4.30 13.08 2.23
C PHE A 106 4.63 14.08 1.11
N LEU A 107 4.70 15.38 1.44
CA LEU A 107 5.05 16.44 0.49
C LEU A 107 6.44 16.22 -0.09
N GLU A 108 7.42 15.89 0.75
CA GLU A 108 8.78 15.57 0.31
C GLU A 108 8.78 14.38 -0.66
N GLY A 109 8.03 13.32 -0.35
CA GLY A 109 7.87 12.15 -1.22
C GLY A 109 7.24 12.49 -2.56
N VAL A 110 6.16 13.27 -2.57
CA VAL A 110 5.50 13.74 -3.81
C VAL A 110 6.45 14.60 -4.63
N ILE A 111 7.15 15.55 -4.03
CA ILE A 111 8.11 16.42 -4.73
C ILE A 111 9.25 15.60 -5.33
N LYS A 112 9.81 14.65 -4.58
CA LYS A 112 10.83 13.72 -5.09
C LYS A 112 10.32 12.90 -6.27
N ALA A 113 9.08 12.40 -6.21
CA ALA A 113 8.46 11.68 -7.31
C ALA A 113 8.26 12.56 -8.54
N LEU A 114 7.66 13.75 -8.37
CA LEU A 114 7.44 14.71 -9.44
C LEU A 114 8.78 15.04 -10.15
N ASN A 115 9.83 15.30 -9.39
CA ASN A 115 11.18 15.53 -9.93
C ASN A 115 11.75 14.30 -10.66
N ALA A 116 11.59 13.10 -10.10
CA ALA A 116 12.12 11.86 -10.68
C ALA A 116 11.44 11.49 -12.01
N TYR A 117 10.18 11.89 -12.21
CA TYR A 117 9.40 11.66 -13.42
C TYR A 117 9.29 12.89 -14.33
N GLU A 118 10.13 13.91 -14.09
CA GLU A 118 10.15 15.17 -14.87
C GLU A 118 8.78 15.88 -14.96
N TYR A 119 7.93 15.68 -13.96
CA TYR A 119 6.62 16.31 -13.87
C TYR A 119 6.77 17.68 -13.23
N GLY A 120 6.62 18.75 -14.02
CA GLY A 120 6.90 20.10 -13.58
C GLY A 120 6.02 20.56 -12.40
N ILE A 121 6.67 21.15 -11.40
CA ILE A 121 6.01 21.98 -10.38
C ILE A 121 6.17 23.44 -10.82
N THR A 122 5.08 24.19 -10.94
CA THR A 122 5.16 25.63 -11.24
C THR A 122 4.35 26.46 -10.29
N ASP A 123 4.82 27.67 -10.03
CA ASP A 123 3.97 28.75 -9.54
C ASP A 123 2.90 29.11 -10.58
N GLU A 124 1.75 29.58 -10.11
CA GLU A 124 0.44 29.68 -10.78
C GLU A 124 0.39 30.43 -12.13
N ASN A 125 1.50 30.97 -12.64
CA ASN A 125 1.57 31.86 -13.81
C ASN A 125 2.07 31.22 -15.12
N ALA A 126 2.39 29.93 -15.15
CA ALA A 126 2.90 29.26 -16.36
C ALA A 126 1.77 28.66 -17.21
N MET A 127 1.51 29.23 -18.39
CA MET A 127 0.40 28.84 -19.28
C MET A 127 0.61 27.59 -20.15
N ASP A 128 1.74 26.89 -20.05
CA ASP A 128 1.98 25.70 -20.88
C ASP A 128 2.61 24.54 -20.07
N GLY A 129 1.90 23.40 -20.07
CA GLY A 129 2.32 22.12 -19.51
C GLY A 129 1.43 21.56 -18.39
N GLN A 130 1.38 20.23 -18.32
CA GLN A 130 0.75 19.45 -17.24
C GLN A 130 1.58 19.64 -15.95
N LYS A 131 1.31 20.72 -15.22
CA LYS A 131 2.05 21.11 -14.01
C LYS A 131 1.16 21.12 -12.79
N MET A 132 1.69 20.71 -11.65
CA MET A 132 0.97 20.75 -10.36
C MET A 132 1.47 21.94 -9.56
N SER A 133 0.56 22.74 -8.98
CA SER A 133 0.95 23.84 -8.11
C SER A 133 1.31 23.31 -6.71
N LEU A 134 2.18 24.01 -6.00
CA LEU A 134 2.55 23.66 -4.63
C LEU A 134 1.33 23.68 -3.69
N ALA A 135 0.36 24.58 -3.96
CA ALA A 135 -0.91 24.63 -3.23
C ALA A 135 -1.69 23.32 -3.39
N THR A 136 -1.80 22.79 -4.62
CA THR A 136 -2.46 21.49 -4.85
C THR A 136 -1.72 20.34 -4.16
N VAL A 137 -0.38 20.31 -4.20
CA VAL A 137 0.40 19.29 -3.49
C VAL A 137 0.14 19.34 -1.98
N ARG A 138 0.03 20.55 -1.42
CA ARG A 138 -0.33 20.76 -0.01
C ARG A 138 -1.75 20.28 0.31
N ASP A 139 -2.72 20.59 -0.54
CA ASP A 139 -4.10 20.16 -0.34
C ASP A 139 -4.23 18.63 -0.38
N ILE A 140 -3.51 17.97 -1.29
CA ILE A 140 -3.41 16.49 -1.30
C ILE A 140 -2.81 15.96 0.01
N GLY A 141 -1.78 16.61 0.55
CA GLY A 141 -1.18 16.23 1.83
C GLY A 141 -2.16 16.33 3.01
N LYS A 142 -3.00 17.36 3.02
CA LYS A 142 -4.06 17.52 4.04
C LYS A 142 -5.12 16.43 3.91
N ASP A 143 -5.62 16.19 2.70
CA ASP A 143 -6.60 15.14 2.43
C ASP A 143 -6.05 13.77 2.85
N TYR A 144 -4.77 13.53 2.61
CA TYR A 144 -4.10 12.28 2.99
C TYR A 144 -4.02 12.10 4.52
N THR A 145 -3.76 13.17 5.26
CA THR A 145 -3.74 13.17 6.73
C THR A 145 -5.13 12.95 7.31
N GLU A 146 -6.17 13.54 6.72
CA GLU A 146 -7.55 13.31 7.10
C GLU A 146 -7.96 11.85 6.87
N ILE A 147 -7.66 11.30 5.68
CA ILE A 147 -7.92 9.90 5.34
C ILE A 147 -7.18 8.96 6.31
N SER A 148 -5.91 9.26 6.63
CA SER A 148 -5.14 8.48 7.59
C SER A 148 -5.79 8.51 8.98
N SER A 149 -6.34 9.65 9.38
CA SER A 149 -7.10 9.78 10.63
C SER A 149 -8.40 8.97 10.63
N MET A 150 -9.10 8.91 9.49
CA MET A 150 -10.28 8.04 9.32
C MET A 150 -9.90 6.56 9.43
N ILE A 151 -8.84 6.15 8.75
CA ILE A 151 -8.32 4.77 8.80
C ILE A 151 -7.99 4.36 10.23
N MET A 152 -7.30 5.23 11.00
CA MET A 152 -6.99 4.98 12.40
C MET A 152 -8.25 4.74 13.24
N ARG A 153 -9.27 5.58 13.10
CA ARG A 153 -10.54 5.42 13.81
C ARG A 153 -11.20 4.09 13.48
N ASN A 154 -11.27 3.73 12.20
CA ASN A 154 -11.87 2.47 11.77
C ASN A 154 -11.11 1.25 12.30
N ILE A 155 -9.77 1.33 12.37
CA ILE A 155 -8.94 0.28 12.98
C ILE A 155 -9.27 0.13 14.47
N LEU A 156 -9.39 1.24 15.20
CA LEU A 156 -9.70 1.26 16.63
C LEU A 156 -11.16 0.84 16.93
N GLU A 157 -12.12 1.23 16.11
CA GLU A 157 -13.52 0.82 16.26
C GLU A 157 -13.66 -0.68 15.98
N GLY A 158 -12.98 -1.17 14.95
CA GLY A 158 -12.82 -2.60 14.74
C GLY A 158 -12.20 -3.28 15.96
N ALA A 159 -11.20 -2.62 16.59
CA ALA A 159 -10.58 -2.86 17.91
C ALA A 159 -11.44 -3.61 18.93
N ASP A 160 -12.60 -3.02 19.19
CA ASP A 160 -13.40 -3.26 20.38
C ASP A 160 -14.57 -4.25 20.13
N GLY A 161 -14.78 -4.67 18.89
CA GLY A 161 -15.95 -5.45 18.44
C GLY A 161 -16.00 -6.95 18.77
N GLY A 162 -15.05 -7.50 19.55
CA GLY A 162 -15.01 -8.94 19.91
C GLY A 162 -14.14 -9.82 19.00
N GLU A 163 -14.09 -11.13 19.32
CA GLU A 163 -13.11 -12.16 18.88
C GLU A 163 -12.41 -11.86 17.55
N LYS A 164 -11.24 -11.21 17.66
CA LYS A 164 -10.50 -10.76 16.50
C LYS A 164 -9.67 -11.87 15.90
N SER A 165 -9.77 -11.96 14.59
CA SER A 165 -8.80 -12.65 13.75
C SER A 165 -7.38 -12.18 14.08
N SER A 166 -6.44 -13.11 14.15
CA SER A 166 -5.02 -12.86 14.42
C SER A 166 -4.27 -12.25 13.22
N ASP A 167 -4.97 -11.93 12.13
CA ASP A 167 -4.47 -11.41 10.86
C ASP A 167 -4.37 -9.86 10.84
N VAL A 168 -3.76 -9.28 11.87
CA VAL A 168 -3.65 -7.82 12.08
C VAL A 168 -3.24 -7.05 10.82
N ALA A 169 -2.16 -7.47 10.16
CA ALA A 169 -1.67 -6.81 8.96
C ALA A 169 -2.68 -6.82 7.79
N TYR A 170 -3.42 -7.92 7.65
CA TYR A 170 -4.47 -8.02 6.63
C TYR A 170 -5.65 -7.10 6.91
N GLN A 171 -6.10 -7.00 8.16
CA GLN A 171 -7.19 -6.09 8.53
C GLN A 171 -6.81 -4.63 8.22
N VAL A 172 -5.59 -4.22 8.60
CA VAL A 172 -5.07 -2.87 8.28
C VAL A 172 -5.01 -2.67 6.76
N PHE A 173 -4.46 -3.64 6.03
CA PHE A 173 -4.42 -3.60 4.57
C PHE A 173 -5.81 -3.44 3.94
N LYS A 174 -6.80 -4.21 4.37
CA LYS A 174 -8.17 -4.17 3.84
C LYS A 174 -8.79 -2.79 4.05
N ILE A 175 -8.69 -2.23 5.27
CA ILE A 175 -9.21 -0.89 5.59
C ILE A 175 -8.51 0.17 4.73
N VAL A 176 -7.18 0.13 4.64
CA VAL A 176 -6.40 1.10 3.85
C VAL A 176 -6.78 1.04 2.37
N VAL A 177 -6.85 -0.15 1.78
CA VAL A 177 -7.21 -0.32 0.37
C VAL A 177 -8.65 0.14 0.11
N GLU A 178 -9.59 -0.16 1.01
CA GLU A 178 -10.96 0.33 0.89
C GLU A 178 -11.01 1.87 0.86
N HIS A 179 -10.27 2.54 1.74
CA HIS A 179 -10.19 4.01 1.77
C HIS A 179 -9.45 4.56 0.55
N PHE A 180 -8.41 3.88 0.09
CA PHE A 180 -7.71 4.25 -1.13
C PHE A 180 -8.67 4.28 -2.34
N HIS A 181 -9.50 3.26 -2.52
CA HIS A 181 -10.48 3.23 -3.62
C HIS A 181 -11.63 4.21 -3.44
N SER A 182 -12.19 4.29 -2.24
CA SER A 182 -13.39 5.08 -1.97
C SER A 182 -13.13 6.58 -1.77
N HIS A 183 -11.93 6.98 -1.35
CA HIS A 183 -11.59 8.38 -1.06
C HIS A 183 -10.45 8.86 -1.96
N THR A 184 -9.30 8.18 -1.93
CA THR A 184 -8.10 8.64 -2.64
C THR A 184 -8.27 8.68 -4.16
N LEU A 185 -8.81 7.61 -4.76
CA LEU A 185 -9.02 7.56 -6.22
C LEU A 185 -10.21 8.41 -6.71
N LEU A 186 -11.12 8.80 -5.82
CA LEU A 186 -12.20 9.73 -6.14
C LEU A 186 -11.77 11.19 -6.05
N ASN A 187 -10.66 11.48 -5.35
CA ASN A 187 -10.10 12.81 -5.28
C ASN A 187 -9.59 13.26 -6.66
N ARG A 188 -10.10 14.40 -7.14
CA ARG A 188 -9.80 14.92 -8.48
C ARG A 188 -8.32 15.21 -8.68
N GLU A 189 -7.65 15.77 -7.68
CA GLU A 189 -6.27 16.19 -7.79
C GLU A 189 -5.32 15.00 -7.74
N ILE A 190 -5.63 14.00 -6.89
CA ILE A 190 -4.87 12.74 -6.86
C ILE A 190 -5.04 11.96 -8.16
N ARG A 191 -6.27 11.91 -8.71
CA ARG A 191 -6.54 11.21 -9.97
C ARG A 191 -5.79 11.79 -11.18
N ARG A 192 -5.36 13.07 -11.11
CA ARG A 192 -4.55 13.71 -12.15
C ARG A 192 -3.07 13.33 -12.09
N LEU A 193 -2.62 12.77 -10.97
CA LEU A 193 -1.23 12.34 -10.84
C LEU A 193 -0.97 11.10 -11.68
N PRO A 194 0.19 11.01 -12.35
CA PRO A 194 0.67 9.76 -12.89
C PRO A 194 0.68 8.67 -11.82
N ILE A 195 0.23 7.48 -12.17
CA ILE A 195 0.22 6.30 -11.29
C ILE A 195 1.58 6.05 -10.63
N PRO A 196 2.74 6.18 -11.33
CA PRO A 196 4.03 6.01 -10.69
C PRO A 196 4.30 6.98 -9.54
N ILE A 197 3.74 8.19 -9.59
CA ILE A 197 3.84 9.18 -8.51
C ILE A 197 3.01 8.74 -7.31
N ILE A 198 1.76 8.31 -7.54
CA ILE A 198 0.90 7.77 -6.48
C ILE A 198 1.57 6.57 -5.81
N ALA A 199 2.07 5.62 -6.61
CA ALA A 199 2.76 4.43 -6.10
C ALA A 199 4.01 4.81 -5.28
N PHE A 200 4.83 5.75 -5.76
CA PHE A 200 6.01 6.21 -5.04
C PHE A 200 5.65 6.89 -3.71
N SER A 201 4.67 7.79 -3.70
CA SER A 201 4.21 8.48 -2.48
C SER A 201 3.70 7.48 -1.44
N MET A 202 2.95 6.47 -1.88
CA MET A 202 2.46 5.39 -1.02
C MET A 202 3.60 4.53 -0.46
N THR A 203 4.57 4.14 -1.29
CA THR A 203 5.77 3.42 -0.83
C THR A 203 6.55 4.25 0.18
N HIS A 204 6.78 5.53 -0.10
CA HIS A 204 7.49 6.42 0.79
C HIS A 204 6.79 6.51 2.15
N HIS A 205 5.47 6.69 2.15
CA HIS A 205 4.66 6.69 3.36
C HIS A 205 4.80 5.39 4.17
N THR A 206 4.75 4.22 3.53
CA THR A 206 4.95 2.94 4.25
C THR A 206 6.33 2.85 4.90
N HIS A 207 7.38 3.41 4.29
CA HIS A 207 8.71 3.47 4.88
C HIS A 207 8.77 4.36 6.13
N VAL A 208 8.03 5.49 6.14
CA VAL A 208 7.95 6.37 7.31
C VAL A 208 7.34 5.63 8.49
N LEU A 209 6.23 4.93 8.27
CA LEU A 209 5.55 4.17 9.32
C LEU A 209 6.42 3.03 9.85
N GLN A 210 7.10 2.31 8.96
CA GLN A 210 8.07 1.28 9.38
C GLN A 210 9.21 1.87 10.21
N ASN A 211 9.73 3.03 9.81
CA ASN A 211 10.82 3.69 10.53
C ASN A 211 10.35 4.21 11.90
N ALA A 212 9.14 4.78 11.98
CA ALA A 212 8.53 5.19 13.23
C ALA A 212 8.40 4.00 14.19
N SER A 213 7.88 2.88 13.71
CA SER A 213 7.80 1.64 14.49
C SER A 213 9.18 1.11 14.91
N PHE A 214 10.21 1.29 14.08
CA PHE A 214 11.58 0.88 14.42
C PHE A 214 12.18 1.76 15.52
N VAL A 215 11.92 3.08 15.49
CA VAL A 215 12.37 4.02 16.53
C VAL A 215 11.73 3.70 17.88
N GLU A 216 10.45 3.32 17.89
CA GLU A 216 9.72 2.94 19.10
C GLU A 216 10.00 1.50 19.57
N PHE A 217 10.72 0.70 18.77
CA PHE A 217 10.96 -0.72 19.03
C PHE A 217 11.61 -0.99 20.39
N SER A 218 12.55 -0.15 20.81
CA SER A 218 13.26 -0.31 22.09
C SER A 218 12.47 0.18 23.31
N LYS A 219 11.35 0.86 23.09
CA LYS A 219 10.54 1.50 24.14
C LYS A 219 9.32 0.67 24.56
N ARG A 220 8.91 -0.31 23.75
CA ARG A 220 7.77 -1.19 24.04
C ARG A 220 8.23 -2.51 24.64
N ASP A 221 7.26 -3.28 25.13
CA ASP A 221 7.46 -4.68 25.45
C ASP A 221 7.99 -5.45 24.23
N SER A 222 8.93 -6.37 24.44
CA SER A 222 9.66 -7.06 23.36
C SER A 222 8.72 -7.81 22.42
N ASP A 223 7.72 -8.52 22.95
CA ASP A 223 6.81 -9.34 22.15
C ASP A 223 5.86 -8.45 21.34
N ILE A 224 5.41 -7.35 21.94
CA ILE A 224 4.57 -6.34 21.25
C ILE A 224 5.38 -5.64 20.16
N SER A 225 6.62 -5.23 20.44
CA SER A 225 7.52 -4.61 19.44
C SER A 225 7.75 -5.51 18.24
N GLN A 226 8.05 -6.79 18.48
CA GLN A 226 8.32 -7.75 17.41
C GLN A 226 7.10 -7.95 16.51
N GLU A 227 5.92 -8.18 17.09
CA GLU A 227 4.70 -8.42 16.29
C GLU A 227 4.17 -7.13 15.65
N THR A 228 4.38 -5.96 16.26
CA THR A 228 4.06 -4.65 15.64
C THR A 228 4.94 -4.39 14.43
N PHE A 229 6.25 -4.54 14.57
CA PHE A 229 7.19 -4.37 13.46
C PHE A 229 6.90 -5.35 12.32
N LYS A 230 6.68 -6.63 12.66
CA LYS A 230 6.29 -7.66 11.68
C LYS A 230 4.97 -7.31 10.98
N SER A 231 3.97 -6.83 11.72
CA SER A 231 2.68 -6.45 11.13
C SER A 231 2.82 -5.26 10.18
N TRP A 232 3.63 -4.25 10.54
CA TRP A 232 3.97 -3.15 9.63
C TRP A 232 4.69 -3.63 8.37
N TRP A 233 5.64 -4.53 8.51
CA TRP A 233 6.38 -5.10 7.39
C TRP A 233 5.45 -5.84 6.42
N VAL A 234 4.60 -6.72 6.94
CA VAL A 234 3.64 -7.50 6.14
C VAL A 234 2.64 -6.58 5.46
N TYR A 235 2.02 -5.64 6.20
CA TYR A 235 1.10 -4.66 5.63
C TYR A 235 1.76 -3.86 4.48
N SER A 236 2.95 -3.31 4.72
CA SER A 236 3.64 -2.48 3.74
C SER A 236 3.98 -3.28 2.48
N SER A 237 4.45 -4.51 2.65
CA SER A 237 4.76 -5.41 1.54
C SER A 237 3.50 -5.75 0.74
N MET A 238 2.38 -6.08 1.42
CA MET A 238 1.09 -6.31 0.76
C MET A 238 0.63 -5.10 -0.03
N TYR A 239 0.72 -3.91 0.57
CA TYR A 239 0.27 -2.67 -0.05
C TYR A 239 1.12 -2.29 -1.27
N GLN A 240 2.45 -2.44 -1.19
CA GLN A 240 3.34 -2.17 -2.33
C GLN A 240 3.11 -3.13 -3.50
N GLU A 241 2.92 -4.43 -3.22
CA GLU A 241 2.61 -5.42 -4.25
C GLU A 241 1.24 -5.16 -4.86
N TYR A 242 0.26 -4.80 -4.02
CA TYR A 242 -1.07 -4.41 -4.44
C TYR A 242 -1.03 -3.20 -5.38
N MET A 243 -0.34 -2.14 -5.00
CA MET A 243 -0.17 -0.93 -5.81
C MET A 243 0.51 -1.24 -7.14
N SER A 244 1.51 -2.13 -7.14
CA SER A 244 2.15 -2.60 -8.39
C SER A 244 1.15 -3.30 -9.31
N VAL A 245 0.31 -4.19 -8.76
CA VAL A 245 -0.71 -4.91 -9.53
C VAL A 245 -1.78 -3.98 -10.08
N ILE A 246 -2.29 -3.06 -9.25
CA ILE A 246 -3.31 -2.08 -9.69
C ILE A 246 -2.75 -1.15 -10.75
N SER A 247 -1.51 -0.69 -10.60
CA SER A 247 -0.86 0.19 -11.58
C SER A 247 -0.85 -0.43 -12.98
N GLU A 248 -0.48 -1.71 -13.06
CA GLU A 248 -0.43 -2.43 -14.32
C GLU A 248 -1.82 -2.73 -14.88
N ILE A 249 -2.80 -3.07 -14.02
CA ILE A 249 -4.20 -3.22 -14.44
C ILE A 249 -4.72 -1.93 -15.09
N ILE A 250 -4.41 -0.77 -14.50
CA ILE A 250 -4.83 0.51 -15.06
C ILE A 250 -4.10 0.79 -16.38
N SER A 251 -2.77 0.59 -16.45
CA SER A 251 -2.01 0.73 -17.70
C SER A 251 -2.59 -0.12 -18.83
N LEU A 252 -2.89 -1.40 -18.54
CA LEU A 252 -3.52 -2.30 -19.51
C LEU A 252 -4.92 -1.83 -19.91
N SER A 253 -5.72 -1.33 -18.96
CA SER A 253 -7.05 -0.82 -19.27
C SER A 253 -7.03 0.39 -20.20
N GLN A 254 -6.01 1.25 -20.08
CA GLN A 254 -5.82 2.41 -20.95
C GLN A 254 -5.35 2.03 -22.36
N ILE A 255 -4.59 0.93 -22.49
CA ILE A 255 -4.14 0.42 -23.79
C ILE A 255 -5.29 -0.27 -24.55
N LEU A 256 -6.22 -0.89 -23.83
CA LEU A 256 -7.32 -1.67 -24.41
C LEU A 256 -8.60 -0.87 -24.68
N ALA A 257 -8.70 0.35 -24.15
CA ALA A 257 -9.85 1.27 -24.33
C ALA A 257 -9.68 2.14 -25.58
#